data_AF-A0A7Y0S5P0-F1
#
_entry.id   AF-A0A7Y0S5P0-F1
#
_cell.length_a   1.000
_cell.length_b   1.000
_cell.length_c   1.000
_cell.angle_alpha   90.00
_cell.angle_beta   90.00
_cell.angle_gamma   90.00
#
_symmetry.space_group_name_H-M   'P 1'
#
loop_
_entity.id
_entity.type
_entity.pdbx_description
1 polymer ?
#
loop_
_entity_poly.entity_id
_entity_poly.type
_entity_poly.pdbx_seq_one_letter_code
_entity_poly.pdbx_strand_id
1 'polypeptide(L)' 'AKQAIEQALPAVKALAQGGTAVGTGINADPRFADLFASNLTQSTRIQFTASDNFFFNLSSQDAIVALSGQLKTAAVAI' A
#
# COMPACT_ATOMS: atom_id res chain seq x y z
N ALA A 1 14.83 -14.54 3.92
CA ALA A 1 14.67 -13.45 2.95
C ALA A 1 13.28 -13.42 2.31
N LYS A 2 12.87 -14.45 1.55
CA LYS A 2 11.54 -14.53 0.90
C LYS A 2 10.37 -14.24 1.85
N GLN A 3 10.28 -14.94 2.98
CA GLN A 3 9.21 -14.73 3.95
C GLN A 3 9.12 -13.29 4.47
N ALA A 4 10.26 -12.65 4.74
CA ALA A 4 10.31 -11.28 5.23
C ALA A 4 9.87 -10.27 4.15
N ILE A 5 10.20 -10.52 2.88
CA ILE A 5 9.68 -9.75 1.74
C ILE A 5 8.16 -9.90 1.67
N GLU A 6 7.64 -11.13 1.70
CA GLU A 6 6.20 -11.41 1.63
C GLU A 6 5.42 -10.75 2.78
N GLN A 7 6.00 -10.69 3.98
CA GLN A 7 5.43 -10.01 5.14
C GLN A 7 5.37 -8.48 5.00
N ALA A 8 6.24 -7.87 4.19
CA ALA A 8 6.18 -6.43 3.92
C ALA A 8 5.11 -6.07 2.88
N LEU A 9 4.70 -7.02 2.03
CA LEU A 9 3.79 -6.76 0.92
C LEU A 9 2.38 -6.27 1.31
N PRO A 10 1.75 -6.70 2.42
CA PRO A 10 0.45 -6.15 2.83
C PRO A 10 0.47 -4.63 2.99
N ALA A 11 1.48 -4.08 3.66
CA ALA A 11 1.62 -2.63 3.84
C ALA A 11 1.84 -1.90 2.51
N VAL A 12 2.62 -2.50 1.59
CA VAL A 12 2.83 -1.96 0.24
C VAL A 12 1.56 -1.96 -0.60
N LYS A 13 0.67 -2.92 -0.37
CA LYS A 13 -0.61 -3.06 -1.09
C LYS A 13 -1.76 -2.24 -0.49
N ALA A 14 -1.53 -1.54 0.62
CA ALA A 14 -2.50 -0.64 1.24
C ALA A 14 -2.46 0.73 0.56
N LEU A 15 -3.43 1.00 -0.31
CA LEU A 15 -3.44 2.13 -1.22
C LEU A 15 -3.93 3.42 -0.54
N ALA A 16 -3.21 4.52 -0.78
CA ALA A 16 -3.61 5.85 -0.33
C ALA A 16 -4.74 6.47 -1.16
N GLN A 17 -5.16 5.80 -2.25
CA GLN A 17 -6.19 6.31 -3.15
C GLN A 17 -7.54 6.42 -2.41
N GLY A 18 -8.12 7.61 -2.44
CA GLY A 18 -9.28 7.98 -1.62
C GLY A 18 -8.95 8.90 -0.45
N GLY A 19 -7.68 9.02 -0.06
CA GLY A 19 -7.21 10.05 0.87
C GLY A 19 -7.27 11.47 0.31
N THR A 20 -7.36 11.62 -1.01
CA THR A 20 -7.39 12.91 -1.74
C THR A 20 -6.16 13.77 -1.44
N ALA A 21 -6.30 15.10 -1.33
CA ALA A 21 -5.17 16.01 -1.27
C ALA A 21 -4.30 15.84 -0.02
N VAL A 22 -4.90 15.52 1.13
CA VAL A 22 -4.21 15.56 2.44
C VAL A 22 -4.56 14.39 3.37
N GLY A 23 -5.36 13.42 2.93
CA GLY A 23 -5.73 12.24 3.73
C GLY A 23 -7.12 12.32 4.37
N THR A 24 -7.84 13.43 4.22
CA THR A 24 -9.21 13.58 4.76
C THR A 24 -10.27 12.87 3.92
N GLY A 25 -9.97 12.58 2.66
CA GLY A 25 -10.96 12.10 1.68
C GLY A 25 -11.95 13.17 1.21
N ILE A 26 -11.66 14.46 1.41
CA ILE A 26 -12.56 15.54 0.97
C ILE A 26 -12.79 15.48 -0.55
N ASN A 27 -14.05 15.57 -0.96
CA ASN A 27 -14.52 15.44 -2.35
C ASN A 27 -14.45 14.02 -2.97
N ALA A 28 -14.14 12.98 -2.18
CA ALA A 28 -14.32 11.59 -2.64
C ALA A 28 -15.67 11.02 -2.19
N ASP A 29 -16.33 10.20 -3.02
CA ASP A 29 -17.43 9.34 -2.57
C ASP A 29 -16.91 8.44 -1.45
N PRO A 30 -17.64 8.24 -0.33
CA PRO A 30 -17.20 7.40 0.78
C PRO A 30 -16.80 5.96 0.39
N ARG A 31 -17.33 5.45 -0.73
CA ARG A 31 -17.04 4.11 -1.25
C ARG A 31 -15.82 4.08 -2.17
N PHE A 32 -15.28 5.23 -2.54
CA PHE A 32 -14.27 5.35 -3.60
C PHE A 32 -13.01 4.55 -3.30
N ALA A 33 -12.48 4.60 -2.06
CA ALA A 33 -11.24 3.92 -1.71
C ALA A 33 -11.35 2.39 -1.88
N ASP A 34 -12.42 1.80 -1.35
CA ASP A 34 -12.68 0.36 -1.43
C ASP A 34 -12.95 -0.08 -2.87
N LEU A 35 -13.75 0.69 -3.62
CA LEU A 35 -14.03 0.40 -5.03
C LEU A 35 -12.77 0.52 -5.88
N PHE A 36 -11.92 1.51 -5.63
CA PHE A 36 -10.66 1.66 -6.35
C PHE A 36 -9.74 0.46 -6.12
N ALA A 37 -9.54 0.07 -4.86
CA ALA A 37 -8.72 -1.08 -4.51
C ALA A 37 -9.27 -2.38 -5.14
N SER A 38 -10.58 -2.60 -5.04
CA SER A 38 -11.26 -3.75 -5.65
C SER A 38 -11.09 -3.82 -7.16
N ASN A 39 -11.33 -2.69 -7.86
CA ASN A 39 -11.19 -2.61 -9.32
C ASN A 39 -9.74 -2.83 -9.75
N LEU A 40 -8.77 -2.26 -9.03
CA LEU A 40 -7.35 -2.47 -9.31
C LEU A 40 -6.96 -3.94 -9.09
N THR A 41 -7.48 -4.57 -8.04
CA THR A 41 -7.28 -5.99 -7.80
C THR A 41 -7.84 -6.86 -8.92
N GLN A 42 -9.05 -6.56 -9.40
CA GLN A 42 -9.65 -7.29 -10.51
C GLN A 42 -8.80 -7.14 -11.78
N SER A 43 -8.33 -5.94 -12.09
CA SER A 43 -7.61 -5.66 -13.33
C SER A 43 -6.19 -6.21 -13.34
N THR A 44 -5.52 -6.26 -12.19
CA THR A 44 -4.10 -6.69 -12.07
C THR A 44 -3.93 -8.12 -11.59
N ARG A 45 -4.98 -8.72 -10.99
CA ARG A 45 -4.93 -9.99 -10.25
C ARG A 45 -4.00 -9.96 -9.04
N ILE A 46 -3.69 -8.76 -8.53
CA ILE A 46 -2.92 -8.55 -7.30
C ILE A 46 -3.89 -8.01 -6.25
N GLN A 47 -3.92 -8.63 -5.08
CA GLN A 47 -4.80 -8.19 -3.99
C GLN A 47 -4.32 -6.85 -3.41
N PHE A 48 -5.16 -5.82 -3.44
CA PHE A 48 -4.94 -4.49 -2.89
C PHE A 48 -6.04 -4.18 -1.87
N THR A 49 -5.76 -3.28 -0.95
CA THR A 49 -6.73 -2.79 0.04
C THR A 49 -6.69 -1.27 0.08
N ALA A 50 -7.76 -0.65 0.56
CA ALA A 50 -7.68 0.75 0.98
C ALA A 50 -6.74 0.87 2.19
N SER A 51 -6.12 2.04 2.36
CA SER A 51 -5.34 2.33 3.57
C SER A 51 -6.27 2.57 4.76
N ASP A 52 -5.94 1.98 5.91
CA ASP A 52 -6.61 2.25 7.19
C ASP A 52 -6.27 3.65 7.75
N ASN A 53 -5.20 4.28 7.23
CA ASN A 53 -4.80 5.63 7.59
C ASN A 53 -4.21 6.37 6.39
N PHE A 54 -5.03 7.18 5.73
CA PHE A 54 -4.60 7.96 4.56
C PHE A 54 -3.58 9.04 4.90
N PHE A 55 -3.63 9.65 6.09
CA PHE A 55 -2.64 10.66 6.50
C PHE A 55 -1.24 10.06 6.54
N PHE A 56 -1.11 8.87 7.15
CA PHE A 56 0.17 8.18 7.25
C PHE A 56 0.70 7.78 5.86
N ASN A 57 -0.12 7.10 5.04
CA ASN A 57 0.32 6.61 3.72
C ASN A 57 0.52 7.72 2.67
N LEU A 58 0.02 8.95 2.90
CA LEU A 58 0.32 10.12 2.05
C LEU A 58 1.57 10.87 2.51
N SER A 59 1.78 11.00 3.81
CA SER A 59 2.89 11.78 4.38
C SER A 59 4.20 11.01 4.50
N SER A 60 4.13 9.68 4.48
CA SER A 60 5.27 8.79 4.62
C SER A 60 5.30 7.69 3.56
N GLN A 61 6.50 7.19 3.27
CA GLN A 61 6.75 6.06 2.37
C GLN A 61 7.36 4.86 3.09
N ASP A 62 7.07 4.72 4.40
CA ASP A 62 7.67 3.71 5.28
C ASP A 62 7.48 2.27 4.77
N ALA A 63 6.33 1.94 4.18
CA ALA A 63 6.07 0.61 3.63
C ALA A 63 7.08 0.22 2.54
N ILE A 64 7.41 1.17 1.65
CA ILE A 64 8.39 0.96 0.57
C ILE A 64 9.82 0.95 1.13
N VAL A 65 10.13 1.81 2.11
CA VAL A 65 11.44 1.80 2.80
C VAL A 65 11.68 0.47 3.51
N ALA A 66 10.67 -0.06 4.21
CA ALA A 66 10.74 -1.35 4.88
C ALA A 66 10.95 -2.49 3.88
N LEU A 67 10.20 -2.53 2.77
CA LEU A 67 10.39 -3.51 1.70
C LEU A 67 11.81 -3.42 1.12
N SER A 68 12.32 -2.21 0.86
CA SER A 68 13.68 -1.99 0.38
C SER A 68 14.73 -2.56 1.34
N GLY A 69 14.54 -2.41 2.66
CA GLY A 69 15.38 -3.04 3.68
C GLY A 69 15.38 -4.58 3.57
N GLN A 70 14.21 -5.19 3.38
CA GLN A 70 14.11 -6.65 3.22
C GLN A 70 14.77 -7.14 1.93
N LEU A 71 14.66 -6.38 0.84
CA LEU A 71 15.35 -6.67 -0.41
C LEU A 71 16.87 -6.56 -0.25
N LYS A 72 17.37 -5.58 0.52
CA LYS A 72 18.80 -5.46 0.84
C LYS A 72 19.30 -6.66 1.65
N THR A 73 18.54 -7.12 2.65
CA THR A 73 18.87 -8.34 3.38
C THR A 73 18.91 -9.56 2.46
N ALA A 74 17.96 -9.66 1.51
CA ALA A 74 17.95 -10.74 0.54
C ALA A 74 19.19 -10.73 -0.36
N ALA A 75 19.63 -9.55 -0.83
CA ALA A 75 20.78 -9.38 -1.71
C ALA A 75 22.14 -9.71 -1.05
N VAL A 76 22.21 -9.72 0.29
CA VAL A 76 23.43 -10.15 1.01
C VAL A 76 23.39 -11.65 1.31
N ALA A 77 22.20 -12.22 1.47
CA ALA A 77 22.02 -13.62 1.82
C ALA A 77 22.07 -14.58 0.61
N ILE A 78 21.95 -14.05 -0.62
CA ILE A 78 21.91 -14.77 -1.91
C ILE A 78 22.92 -14.12 -2.83
#